data_AF-A0A7R9FF59-F1
#
_entry.id   AF-A0A7R9FF59-F1
#
_cell.length_a   1.000
_cell.length_b   1.000
_cell.length_c   1.000
_cell.angle_alpha   90.00
_cell.angle_beta   90.00
_cell.angle_gamma   90.00
#
_symmetry.space_group_name_H-M   'P 1'
#
loop_
_entity.id
_entity.type
_entity.pdbx_description
1 polymer ?
#
loop_
_entity_poly.entity_id
_entity_poly.type
_entity_poly.pdbx_seq_one_letter_code
_entity_poly.pdbx_strand_id
1 'polypeptide(L)'
;MLLVDNFCQVVITAPQHADEYLEILMAVKGSSKEKRLASQFIARFFKHFPTYADQAIEAQLDLCEDEDIAIRKQAIKDLPSLCKDSKDHTHKISDILAQLLQAEDSTELAAVHNSLMTLLKIDAKGTLSGLFSQIINGDDLIRERCIKFVTSKIKSLGHEVITKEVEDYLITECKK
;
A
#
# COMPACT_ATOMS: atom_id res chain seq x y z
N MET A 1 -21.71 6.66 -19.23
CA MET A 1 -21.94 5.38 -18.52
C MET A 1 -21.50 4.21 -19.39
N LEU A 2 -21.97 4.09 -20.63
CA LEU A 2 -21.58 3.00 -21.56
C LEU A 2 -20.09 2.94 -22.00
N LEU A 3 -19.30 4.01 -21.83
CA LEU A 3 -17.85 4.00 -22.13
C LEU A 3 -16.98 3.43 -21.00
N VAL A 4 -17.50 3.38 -19.76
CA VAL A 4 -16.74 2.85 -18.60
C VAL A 4 -17.00 1.35 -18.43
N ASP A 5 -18.21 0.89 -18.79
CA ASP A 5 -18.61 -0.50 -18.67
C ASP A 5 -17.94 -1.39 -19.74
N ASN A 6 -17.73 -0.87 -20.95
CA ASN A 6 -17.07 -1.63 -22.04
C ASN A 6 -15.56 -1.85 -21.81
N PHE A 7 -14.91 -1.03 -20.97
CA PHE A 7 -13.51 -1.24 -20.60
C PHE A 7 -13.35 -2.35 -19.55
N CYS A 8 -14.43 -2.73 -18.86
CA CYS A 8 -14.39 -3.62 -17.71
C CYS A 8 -14.69 -5.09 -18.06
N GLN A 9 -15.19 -5.40 -19.26
CA GLN A 9 -15.72 -6.72 -19.60
C GLN A 9 -14.85 -7.60 -20.53
N VAL A 10 -13.71 -7.11 -21.04
CA VAL A 10 -12.89 -7.84 -22.03
C VAL A 10 -11.55 -8.37 -21.48
N VAL A 11 -11.13 -7.98 -20.27
CA VAL A 11 -9.81 -8.34 -19.73
C VAL A 11 -9.84 -9.70 -19.02
N ILE A 12 -10.00 -10.78 -19.79
CA ILE A 12 -9.76 -12.16 -19.33
C ILE A 12 -8.78 -12.83 -20.30
N THR A 13 -7.51 -12.47 -20.17
CA THR A 13 -6.27 -13.28 -20.29
C THR A 13 -5.08 -12.32 -20.47
N ALA A 14 -4.08 -12.43 -19.60
CA ALA A 14 -3.07 -11.41 -19.30
C ALA A 14 -2.11 -10.90 -20.40
N PRO A 15 -1.95 -11.49 -21.61
CA PRO A 15 -1.04 -10.90 -22.60
C PRO A 15 -1.61 -9.68 -23.34
N GLN A 16 -2.94 -9.56 -23.46
CA GLN A 16 -3.54 -8.76 -24.53
C GLN A 16 -3.53 -7.24 -24.32
N HIS A 17 -3.10 -6.75 -23.16
CA HIS A 17 -2.99 -5.32 -22.89
C HIS A 17 -1.74 -4.95 -22.06
N ALA A 18 -0.67 -5.73 -22.24
CA ALA A 18 0.58 -5.51 -21.53
C ALA A 18 1.18 -4.14 -21.86
N ASP A 19 1.12 -3.74 -23.12
CA ASP A 19 1.69 -2.47 -23.60
C ASP A 19 0.94 -1.27 -23.00
N GLU A 20 -0.39 -1.32 -22.93
CA GLU A 20 -1.21 -0.28 -22.31
C GLU A 20 -0.98 -0.19 -20.80
N TYR A 21 -0.74 -1.33 -20.12
CA TYR A 21 -0.36 -1.31 -18.72
C TYR A 21 1.03 -0.67 -18.54
N LEU A 22 1.99 -0.99 -19.41
CA LEU A 22 3.31 -0.36 -19.40
C LEU A 22 3.22 1.16 -19.66
N GLU A 23 2.34 1.62 -20.56
CA GLU A 23 2.07 3.05 -20.75
C GLU A 23 1.54 3.71 -19.47
N ILE A 24 0.66 3.04 -18.73
CA ILE A 24 0.19 3.50 -17.42
C ILE A 24 1.36 3.61 -16.43
N LEU A 25 2.27 2.61 -16.40
CA LEU A 25 3.44 2.65 -15.53
C LEU A 25 4.38 3.81 -15.90
N MET A 26 4.51 4.14 -17.19
CA MET A 26 5.33 5.27 -17.66
C MET A 26 4.70 6.63 -17.35
N ALA A 27 3.37 6.72 -17.26
CA ALA A 27 2.63 7.96 -17.00
C ALA A 27 2.94 8.60 -15.63
N VAL A 28 3.63 7.89 -14.72
CA VAL A 28 4.15 8.44 -13.46
C VAL A 28 5.20 9.54 -13.67
N LYS A 29 5.75 9.67 -14.89
CA LYS A 29 6.68 10.75 -15.28
C LYS A 29 5.98 11.90 -16.02
N GLY A 30 4.66 11.87 -16.15
CA GLY A 30 3.87 12.90 -16.84
C GLY A 30 3.53 14.12 -15.99
N SER A 31 2.49 14.85 -16.39
CA SER A 31 1.92 15.98 -15.67
C SER A 31 1.23 15.56 -14.36
N SER A 32 0.93 16.53 -13.49
CA SER A 32 0.25 16.25 -12.22
C SER A 32 -1.14 15.61 -12.37
N LYS A 33 -1.79 15.74 -13.53
CA LYS A 33 -3.05 15.05 -13.84
C LYS A 33 -2.80 13.60 -14.24
N GLU A 34 -1.81 13.36 -15.08
CA GLU A 34 -1.43 12.02 -15.54
C GLU A 34 -0.93 11.16 -14.36
N LYS A 35 -0.06 11.70 -13.50
CA LYS A 35 0.44 11.01 -12.31
C LYS A 35 -0.66 10.55 -11.36
N ARG A 36 -1.66 11.40 -11.08
CA ARG A 36 -2.81 11.04 -10.23
C ARG A 36 -3.68 9.95 -10.86
N LEU A 37 -3.80 9.95 -12.18
CA LEU A 37 -4.54 8.91 -12.89
C LEU A 37 -3.75 7.60 -12.94
N ALA A 38 -2.44 7.69 -13.18
CA ALA A 38 -1.50 6.58 -13.16
C ALA A 38 -1.60 5.83 -11.82
N SER A 39 -1.46 6.52 -10.68
CA SER A 39 -1.62 5.93 -9.33
C SER A 39 -2.83 4.99 -9.22
N GLN A 40 -4.01 5.50 -9.60
CA GLN A 40 -5.26 4.77 -9.48
C GLN A 40 -5.31 3.58 -10.44
N PHE A 41 -4.76 3.73 -11.65
CA PHE A 41 -4.78 2.68 -12.67
C PHE A 41 -3.75 1.58 -12.43
N ILE A 42 -2.55 1.94 -11.94
CA ILE A 42 -1.54 1.00 -11.48
C ILE A 42 -2.18 0.06 -10.46
N ALA A 43 -2.78 0.62 -9.41
CA ALA A 43 -3.43 -0.13 -8.34
C ALA A 43 -4.64 -0.94 -8.82
N ARG A 44 -5.48 -0.37 -9.70
CA ARG A 44 -6.68 -1.03 -10.20
C ARG A 44 -6.37 -2.26 -11.04
N PHE A 45 -5.34 -2.20 -11.88
CA PHE A 45 -5.04 -3.25 -12.85
C PHE A 45 -3.94 -4.21 -12.41
N PHE A 46 -3.22 -3.90 -11.32
CA PHE A 46 -2.08 -4.66 -10.78
C PHE A 46 -2.24 -6.20 -10.86
N LYS A 47 -3.34 -6.73 -10.36
CA LYS A 47 -3.59 -8.18 -10.29
C LYS A 47 -3.64 -8.89 -11.64
N HIS A 48 -3.88 -8.16 -12.73
CA HIS A 48 -3.97 -8.73 -14.07
C HIS A 48 -2.59 -8.90 -14.72
N PHE A 49 -1.57 -8.28 -14.14
CA PHE A 49 -0.23 -8.19 -14.71
C PHE A 49 0.86 -8.62 -13.72
N PRO A 50 0.81 -9.86 -13.17
CA PRO A 50 1.77 -10.32 -12.16
C PRO A 50 3.22 -10.29 -12.65
N THR A 51 3.47 -10.43 -13.96
CA THR A 51 4.81 -10.30 -14.56
C THR A 51 5.42 -8.91 -14.38
N TYR A 52 4.59 -7.87 -14.24
CA TYR A 52 5.02 -6.48 -14.03
C TYR A 52 4.84 -6.02 -12.58
N ALA A 53 4.63 -6.94 -11.62
CA ALA A 53 4.33 -6.60 -10.24
C ALA A 53 5.42 -5.71 -9.60
N ASP A 54 6.70 -6.06 -9.76
CA ASP A 54 7.81 -5.28 -9.20
C ASP A 54 7.87 -3.88 -9.82
N GLN A 55 7.77 -3.78 -11.15
CA GLN A 55 7.78 -2.50 -11.86
C GLN A 55 6.58 -1.61 -11.48
N ALA A 56 5.40 -2.21 -11.29
CA ALA A 56 4.19 -1.50 -10.87
C ALA A 56 4.31 -0.99 -9.43
N ILE A 57 4.91 -1.78 -8.53
CA ILE A 57 5.21 -1.34 -7.17
C ILE A 57 6.20 -0.17 -7.22
N GLU A 58 7.31 -0.30 -7.93
CA GLU A 58 8.31 0.78 -8.07
C GLU A 58 7.69 2.07 -8.63
N ALA A 59 6.88 1.97 -9.69
CA ALA A 59 6.17 3.12 -10.26
C ALA A 59 5.20 3.77 -9.25
N GLN A 60 4.52 2.97 -8.41
CA GLN A 60 3.66 3.49 -7.36
C GLN A 60 4.46 4.18 -6.23
N LEU A 61 5.66 3.68 -5.93
CA LEU A 61 6.55 4.26 -4.92
C LEU A 61 7.18 5.56 -5.38
N ASP A 62 7.55 5.67 -6.66
CA ASP A 62 7.97 6.94 -7.26
C ASP A 62 6.93 8.05 -7.03
N LEU A 63 5.63 7.71 -7.09
CA LEU A 63 4.56 8.67 -6.81
C LEU A 63 4.40 8.99 -5.33
N CYS A 64 4.79 8.09 -4.42
CA CYS A 64 4.81 8.35 -2.99
C CYS A 64 5.90 9.35 -2.60
N GLU A 65 6.88 9.61 -3.47
CA GLU A 65 7.98 10.57 -3.28
C GLU A 65 7.81 11.84 -4.12
N ASP A 66 6.65 12.03 -4.77
CA ASP A 66 6.39 13.19 -5.63
C ASP A 66 6.44 14.53 -4.86
N GLU A 67 6.89 15.60 -5.51
CA GLU A 67 6.91 16.93 -4.91
C GLU A 67 5.50 17.43 -4.54
N ASP A 68 4.48 17.04 -5.32
CA ASP A 68 3.08 17.38 -5.07
C ASP A 68 2.48 16.44 -4.01
N ILE A 69 2.17 17.01 -2.85
CA ILE A 69 1.54 16.30 -1.73
C ILE A 69 0.19 15.66 -2.12
N ALA A 70 -0.55 16.24 -3.07
CA ALA A 70 -1.80 15.64 -3.53
C ALA A 70 -1.55 14.34 -4.30
N ILE A 71 -0.43 14.23 -5.01
CA ILE A 71 0.00 12.99 -5.70
C ILE A 71 0.47 11.97 -4.67
N ARG A 72 1.36 12.35 -3.74
CA ARG A 72 1.82 11.43 -2.67
C ARG A 72 0.66 10.82 -1.90
N LYS A 73 -0.28 11.66 -1.47
CA LYS A 73 -1.48 11.20 -0.75
C LYS A 73 -2.37 10.27 -1.56
N GLN A 74 -2.48 10.48 -2.88
CA GLN A 74 -3.21 9.55 -3.74
C GLN A 74 -2.47 8.22 -3.82
N ALA A 75 -1.15 8.27 -4.04
CA ALA A 75 -0.33 7.08 -4.16
C ALA A 75 -0.34 6.22 -2.90
N ILE A 76 -0.21 6.86 -1.72
CA ILE A 76 -0.28 6.23 -0.41
C ILE A 76 -1.61 5.49 -0.20
N LYS A 77 -2.73 6.12 -0.59
CA LYS A 77 -4.07 5.52 -0.44
C LYS A 77 -4.29 4.33 -1.36
N ASP A 78 -3.59 4.28 -2.49
CA ASP A 78 -3.72 3.23 -3.48
C ASP A 78 -2.85 2.01 -3.14
N LEU A 79 -1.78 2.16 -2.34
CA LEU A 79 -0.87 1.09 -1.93
C LEU A 79 -1.57 -0.17 -1.37
N PRO A 80 -2.57 -0.08 -0.46
CA PRO A 80 -3.23 -1.27 0.05
C PRO A 80 -3.95 -2.11 -1.02
N SER A 81 -4.37 -1.48 -2.13
CA SER A 81 -5.05 -2.17 -3.23
C SER A 81 -4.13 -3.18 -3.93
N LEU A 82 -2.82 -2.95 -3.91
CA LEU A 82 -1.82 -3.87 -4.46
C LEU A 82 -1.78 -5.21 -3.70
N CYS A 83 -2.28 -5.23 -2.46
CA CYS A 83 -2.29 -6.42 -1.60
C CYS A 83 -3.67 -7.11 -1.51
N LYS A 84 -4.67 -6.61 -2.24
CA LYS A 84 -6.07 -7.04 -2.07
C LYS A 84 -6.33 -8.44 -2.61
N ASP A 85 -5.79 -8.76 -3.79
CA ASP A 85 -6.00 -10.05 -4.46
C ASP A 85 -4.83 -11.02 -4.24
N SER A 86 -3.63 -10.52 -3.89
CA SER A 86 -2.47 -11.32 -3.45
C SER A 86 -1.80 -10.64 -2.25
N LYS A 87 -1.33 -11.45 -1.28
CA LYS A 87 -0.68 -10.98 -0.05
C LYS A 87 0.86 -11.02 -0.13
N ASP A 88 1.42 -11.41 -1.28
CA ASP A 88 2.86 -11.62 -1.45
C ASP A 88 3.69 -10.37 -1.17
N HIS A 89 3.08 -9.19 -1.37
CA HIS A 89 3.73 -7.90 -1.19
C HIS A 89 3.32 -7.19 0.10
N THR A 90 2.42 -7.75 0.93
CA THR A 90 1.90 -7.06 2.14
C THR A 90 3.03 -6.59 3.04
N HIS A 91 4.02 -7.44 3.29
CA HIS A 91 5.17 -7.08 4.14
C HIS A 91 5.93 -5.86 3.60
N LYS A 92 6.30 -5.87 2.32
CA LYS A 92 7.02 -4.77 1.65
C LYS A 92 6.21 -3.48 1.68
N ILE A 93 4.93 -3.55 1.33
CA ILE A 93 4.04 -2.37 1.31
C ILE A 93 3.83 -1.82 2.73
N SER A 94 3.72 -2.68 3.73
CA SER A 94 3.60 -2.25 5.11
C SER A 94 4.89 -1.63 5.66
N ASP A 95 6.05 -2.16 5.29
CA ASP A 95 7.35 -1.60 5.67
C ASP A 95 7.52 -0.17 5.14
N ILE A 96 7.14 0.05 3.88
CA ILE A 96 7.15 1.38 3.26
C ILE A 96 6.16 2.33 3.96
N LEU A 97 4.92 1.88 4.20
CA LEU A 97 3.94 2.69 4.92
C LEU A 97 4.40 3.01 6.35
N ALA A 98 5.15 2.13 7.00
CA ALA A 98 5.78 2.40 8.30
C ALA A 98 6.80 3.53 8.21
N GLN A 99 7.67 3.54 7.20
CA GLN A 99 8.63 4.62 6.97
C GLN A 99 7.89 5.96 6.75
N LEU A 100 6.75 5.96 6.05
CA LEU A 100 5.94 7.16 5.81
C LEU A 100 5.21 7.68 7.06
N LEU A 101 5.21 6.98 8.20
CA LEU A 101 4.65 7.49 9.46
C LEU A 101 5.42 8.70 10.02
N GLN A 102 6.59 9.01 9.46
CA GLN A 102 7.36 10.21 9.79
C GLN A 102 6.91 11.47 9.03
N ALA A 103 5.90 11.37 8.15
CA ALA A 103 5.39 12.52 7.40
C ALA A 103 5.03 13.70 8.32
N GLU A 104 5.56 14.88 8.00
CA GLU A 104 5.34 16.11 8.77
C GLU A 104 3.96 16.73 8.49
N ASP A 105 3.46 16.60 7.26
CA ASP A 105 2.11 17.07 6.92
C ASP A 105 1.04 16.18 7.55
N SER A 106 0.17 16.79 8.35
CA SER A 106 -0.89 16.09 9.06
C SER A 106 -1.87 15.35 8.14
N THR A 107 -2.11 15.84 6.94
CA THR A 107 -3.07 15.25 6.00
C THR A 107 -2.48 14.08 5.22
N GLU A 108 -1.17 14.11 4.99
CA GLU A 108 -0.37 12.99 4.48
C GLU A 108 -0.24 11.90 5.52
N LEU A 109 0.12 12.25 6.76
CA LEU A 109 0.15 11.31 7.88
C LEU A 109 -1.21 10.62 8.09
N ALA A 110 -2.32 11.36 7.97
CA ALA A 110 -3.66 10.77 8.02
C ALA A 110 -3.92 9.76 6.88
N ALA A 111 -3.38 10.00 5.68
CA ALA A 111 -3.46 9.05 4.58
C ALA A 111 -2.66 7.76 4.87
N VAL A 112 -1.46 7.88 5.43
CA VAL A 112 -0.64 6.74 5.85
C VAL A 112 -1.36 5.90 6.91
N HIS A 113 -1.88 6.54 7.95
CA HIS A 113 -2.66 5.86 9.00
C HIS A 113 -3.85 5.08 8.43
N ASN A 114 -4.63 5.70 7.54
CA ASN A 114 -5.79 5.04 6.93
C ASN A 114 -5.39 3.89 6.01
N SER A 115 -4.24 4.00 5.34
CA SER A 115 -3.71 2.96 4.44
C SER A 115 -3.23 1.74 5.23
N LEU A 116 -2.50 1.95 6.34
CA LEU A 116 -2.14 0.87 7.27
C LEU A 116 -3.37 0.20 7.89
N MET A 117 -4.40 0.97 8.26
CA MET A 117 -5.67 0.40 8.76
C MET A 117 -6.38 -0.45 7.71
N THR A 118 -6.31 -0.04 6.44
CA THR A 118 -6.86 -0.82 5.33
C THR A 118 -6.06 -2.10 5.12
N LEU A 119 -4.73 -2.02 5.17
CA LEU A 119 -3.84 -3.16 5.00
C LEU A 119 -4.00 -4.18 6.15
N LEU A 120 -4.18 -3.74 7.40
CA LEU A 120 -4.49 -4.62 8.53
C LEU A 120 -5.76 -5.45 8.30
N LYS A 121 -6.78 -4.86 7.65
CA LYS A 121 -8.02 -5.58 7.31
C LYS A 121 -7.86 -6.57 6.16
N ILE A 122 -6.89 -6.34 5.27
CA ILE A 122 -6.56 -7.23 4.15
C ILE A 122 -5.72 -8.41 4.63
N ASP A 123 -4.66 -8.09 5.39
CA ASP A 123 -3.69 -9.05 5.89
C ASP A 123 -2.98 -8.51 7.13
N ALA A 124 -3.59 -8.76 8.29
CA ALA A 124 -3.10 -8.29 9.58
C ALA A 124 -1.68 -8.79 9.89
N LYS A 125 -1.40 -10.07 9.66
CA LYS A 125 -0.10 -10.68 9.97
C LYS A 125 1.01 -10.09 9.09
N GLY A 126 0.79 -10.01 7.78
CA GLY A 126 1.75 -9.39 6.86
C GLY A 126 2.00 -7.92 7.17
N THR A 127 0.95 -7.18 7.53
CA THR A 127 1.07 -5.76 7.92
C THR A 127 1.86 -5.60 9.22
N LEU A 128 1.53 -6.36 10.26
CA LEU A 128 2.27 -6.32 11.52
C LEU A 128 3.72 -6.72 11.31
N SER A 129 4.01 -7.69 10.46
CA SER A 129 5.37 -8.08 10.12
C SER A 129 6.19 -6.91 9.54
N GLY A 130 5.63 -6.11 8.63
CA GLY A 130 6.30 -4.92 8.12
C GLY A 130 6.47 -3.83 9.18
N LEU A 131 5.46 -3.58 10.02
CA LEU A 131 5.57 -2.64 11.14
C LEU A 131 6.65 -3.06 12.15
N PHE A 132 6.72 -4.35 12.51
CA PHE A 132 7.72 -4.87 13.45
C PHE A 132 9.13 -4.90 12.86
N SER A 133 9.27 -5.09 11.54
CA SER A 133 10.55 -4.92 10.85
C SER A 133 11.15 -3.54 11.14
N GLN A 134 10.33 -2.48 11.03
CA GLN A 134 10.73 -1.11 11.32
C GLN A 134 10.89 -0.82 12.82
N ILE A 135 10.11 -1.47 13.69
CA ILE A 135 10.31 -1.35 15.15
C ILE A 135 11.68 -1.92 15.56
N ILE A 136 12.06 -3.07 15.01
CA ILE A 136 13.28 -3.78 15.39
C ILE A 136 14.51 -3.15 14.71
N ASN A 137 14.43 -2.88 13.40
CA ASN A 137 15.59 -2.51 12.58
C ASN A 137 15.58 -1.06 12.08
N GLY A 138 14.46 -0.34 12.18
CA GLY A 138 14.33 1.04 11.72
C GLY A 138 15.06 2.02 12.65
N ASP A 139 15.11 3.29 12.23
CA ASP A 139 15.64 4.36 13.07
C ASP A 139 14.72 4.69 14.25
N ASP A 140 15.23 5.50 15.20
CA ASP A 140 14.52 5.81 16.44
C ASP A 140 13.19 6.54 16.20
N LEU A 141 13.12 7.41 15.19
CA LEU A 141 11.91 8.16 14.87
C LEU A 141 10.85 7.22 14.30
N ILE A 142 11.18 6.42 13.28
CA ILE A 142 10.26 5.48 12.66
C ILE A 142 9.81 4.43 13.69
N ARG A 143 10.73 3.93 14.53
CA ARG A 143 10.41 3.01 15.63
C ARG A 143 9.36 3.60 16.57
N GLU A 144 9.57 4.83 17.05
CA GLU A 144 8.61 5.52 17.93
C GLU A 144 7.24 5.64 17.27
N ARG A 145 7.20 6.04 16.00
CA ARG A 145 5.96 6.21 15.22
C ARG A 145 5.22 4.89 15.04
N CYS A 146 5.94 3.81 14.74
CA CYS A 146 5.37 2.47 14.61
C CYS A 146 4.79 1.97 15.94
N ILE A 147 5.52 2.09 17.05
CA ILE A 147 5.05 1.70 18.39
C ILE A 147 3.76 2.48 18.74
N LYS A 148 3.75 3.79 18.48
CA LYS A 148 2.57 4.63 18.72
C LYS A 148 1.38 4.21 17.86
N PHE A 149 1.60 3.90 16.57
CA PHE A 149 0.57 3.40 15.67
C PHE A 149 -0.02 2.08 16.20
N VAL A 150 0.83 1.08 16.42
CA VAL A 150 0.46 -0.27 16.90
C VAL A 150 -0.32 -0.18 18.21
N THR A 151 0.20 0.54 19.20
CA THR A 151 -0.42 0.66 20.53
C THR A 151 -1.78 1.36 20.49
N SER A 152 -1.93 2.37 19.64
CA SER A 152 -3.18 3.15 19.54
C SER A 152 -4.25 2.47 18.71
N LYS A 153 -3.88 1.70 17.68
CA LYS A 153 -4.82 1.16 16.69
C LYS A 153 -5.20 -0.29 16.90
N ILE A 154 -4.32 -1.14 17.43
CA ILE A 154 -4.65 -2.57 17.64
C ILE A 154 -5.88 -2.74 18.54
N LYS A 155 -6.00 -1.92 19.59
CA LYS A 155 -7.14 -1.96 20.51
C LYS A 155 -8.48 -1.60 19.86
N SER A 156 -8.45 -0.92 18.72
CA SER A 156 -9.65 -0.52 17.96
C SER A 156 -10.07 -1.56 16.91
N LEU A 157 -9.27 -2.61 16.71
CA LEU A 157 -9.56 -3.68 15.77
C LEU A 157 -10.35 -4.79 16.47
N GLY A 158 -11.38 -5.31 15.81
CA GLY A 158 -12.15 -6.44 16.33
C GLY A 158 -11.46 -7.78 16.10
N HIS A 159 -12.06 -8.83 16.66
CA HIS A 159 -11.56 -10.21 16.56
C HIS A 159 -11.60 -10.78 15.12
N GLU A 160 -12.32 -10.13 14.21
CA GLU A 160 -12.29 -10.43 12.78
C GLU A 160 -10.95 -10.07 12.12
N VAL A 161 -10.21 -9.12 12.69
CA VAL A 161 -8.86 -8.74 12.23
C VAL A 161 -7.79 -9.33 13.15
N ILE A 162 -7.95 -9.18 14.48
CA ILE A 162 -7.04 -9.75 15.48
C ILE A 162 -7.52 -11.16 15.83
N THR A 163 -7.28 -12.08 14.89
CA THR A 163 -7.51 -13.51 15.10
C THR A 163 -6.47 -14.06 16.09
N LYS A 164 -6.71 -15.27 16.61
CA LYS A 164 -5.77 -15.93 17.51
C LYS A 164 -4.36 -16.07 16.92
N GLU A 165 -4.25 -16.38 15.63
CA GLU A 165 -2.96 -16.47 14.95
C GLU A 165 -2.21 -15.12 14.95
N VAL A 166 -2.94 -14.03 14.72
CA VAL A 166 -2.38 -12.67 14.72
C VAL A 166 -1.98 -12.25 16.12
N GLU A 167 -2.77 -12.59 17.14
CA GLU A 167 -2.44 -12.35 18.55
C GLU A 167 -1.19 -13.12 18.98
N ASP A 168 -1.08 -14.40 18.64
CA ASP A 168 0.10 -15.22 18.93
C ASP A 168 1.36 -14.65 18.24
N TYR A 169 1.21 -14.14 17.01
CA TYR A 169 2.27 -13.43 16.29
C TYR A 169 2.69 -12.14 17.02
N LEU A 170 1.73 -11.30 17.41
CA LEU A 170 1.99 -10.07 18.18
C LEU A 170 2.76 -10.34 19.47
N ILE A 171 2.33 -11.35 20.24
CA ILE A 171 2.99 -11.74 21.50
C ILE A 171 4.43 -12.20 21.24
N THR A 172 4.68 -12.87 20.12
CA THR A 172 6.01 -13.35 19.75
C THR A 172 6.92 -12.19 19.35
N GLU A 173 6.44 -11.26 18.54
CA GLU A 173 7.24 -10.08 18.13
C GLU A 173 7.54 -9.14 19.30
N CYS A 174 6.59 -8.92 20.21
CA CYS A 174 6.81 -8.08 21.40
C CYS A 174 7.85 -8.62 22.40
N LYS A 175 8.29 -9.88 22.25
CA LYS A 175 9.31 -10.51 23.11
C LYS A 175 10.72 -10.37 22.55
N LYS A 176 10.87 -9.92 21.31
CA LYS A 176 12.17 -9.66 20.68
C LYS A 176 12.72 -8.32 21.16
#